data_AF-A0A162SFT7-F1
#
_entry.id   AF-A0A162SFT7-F1
#
_cell.length_a   1.000
_cell.length_b   1.000
_cell.length_c   1.000
_cell.angle_alpha   90.00
_cell.angle_beta   90.00
_cell.angle_gamma   90.00
#
_symmetry.space_group_name_H-M   'P 1'
#
loop_
_entity.id
_entity.type
_entity.pdbx_description
1 polymer ?
#
loop_
_entity_poly.entity_id
_entity_poly.type
_entity_poly.pdbx_seq_one_letter_code
_entity_poly.pdbx_strand_id
1 'polypeptide(L)'
;MKDQMTPMERSIALSKGRVVDRLPCNLNIANGVARIHRCKISDFNVSGKTIAEAQISAYRRYGMDGVRVFTDLYVWAEAMG
;
A
#
# COMPACT_ATOMS: atom_id res chain seq x y z
N MET A 1 0.96 8.92 21.03
CA MET A 1 -0.35 9.57 20.85
C MET A 1 -1.16 8.69 19.92
N LYS A 2 -2.41 8.35 20.24
CA LYS A 2 -3.26 7.51 19.38
C LYS A 2 -3.86 8.40 18.29
N ASP A 3 -3.93 7.89 17.06
CA ASP A 3 -4.56 8.59 15.94
C ASP A 3 -6.00 8.98 16.30
N GLN A 4 -6.40 10.21 15.98
CA GLN A 4 -7.76 10.72 16.20
C GLN A 4 -8.63 10.57 14.95
N MET A 5 -8.01 10.42 13.78
CA MET A 5 -8.65 10.14 12.51
C MET A 5 -8.17 8.80 11.96
N THR A 6 -9.06 8.09 11.28
CA THR A 6 -8.68 7.01 10.37
C THR A 6 -7.94 7.58 9.15
N PRO A 7 -7.14 6.76 8.44
CA PRO A 7 -6.52 7.19 7.17
C PRO A 7 -7.49 7.80 6.16
N MET A 8 -8.70 7.24 6.06
CA MET A 8 -9.72 7.72 5.14
C MET A 8 -10.25 9.10 5.56
N GLU A 9 -10.60 9.28 6.84
CA GLU A 9 -11.04 10.58 7.36
C GLU A 9 -9.99 11.66 7.16
N ARG A 10 -8.71 11.31 7.42
CA ARG A 10 -7.57 12.20 7.20
C ARG A 10 -7.43 12.61 5.74
N SER A 11 -7.55 11.67 4.81
CA SER A 11 -7.51 11.92 3.36
C SER A 11 -8.64 12.86 2.91
N ILE A 12 -9.86 12.64 3.43
CA ILE A 12 -11.04 13.47 3.12
C ILE A 12 -10.90 14.87 3.73
N ALA A 13 -10.37 15.01 4.94
CA ALA A 13 -10.13 16.31 5.57
C ALA A 13 -9.08 17.10 4.78
N LEU A 14 -7.98 16.45 4.40
CA LEU A 14 -6.90 17.06 3.62
C LEU A 14 -7.39 17.54 2.24
N SER A 15 -8.19 16.74 1.53
CA SER A 15 -8.73 17.12 0.21
C SER A 15 -9.69 18.31 0.26
N LYS A 16 -10.25 18.59 1.44
CA LYS A 16 -11.11 19.76 1.71
C LYS A 16 -10.35 20.94 2.33
N GLY A 17 -9.02 20.86 2.45
CA GLY A 17 -8.19 21.89 3.10
C GLY A 17 -8.46 22.06 4.59
N ARG A 18 -8.98 21.03 5.27
CA ARG A 18 -9.27 21.06 6.71
C ARG A 18 -8.05 20.63 7.53
N VAL A 19 -8.05 21.00 8.81
CA VAL A 19 -7.03 20.54 9.77
C VAL A 19 -7.10 19.02 9.92
N VAL A 20 -5.93 18.38 9.92
CA VAL A 20 -5.74 16.94 10.12
C VAL A 20 -5.03 16.68 11.44
N ASP A 21 -5.24 15.51 12.04
CA ASP A 21 -4.63 15.11 13.31
C ASP A 21 -3.11 14.87 13.21
N ARG A 22 -2.64 14.44 12.04
CA ARG A 22 -1.23 14.37 11.63
C ARG A 22 -1.12 14.34 10.11
N LEU A 23 0.09 14.55 9.58
CA LEU A 23 0.35 14.35 8.16
C LEU A 23 0.18 12.87 7.77
N PRO A 24 -0.49 12.57 6.64
CA PRO A 24 -0.50 11.22 6.08
C PRO A 24 0.91 10.75 5.75
N CYS A 25 1.20 9.49 6.06
CA CYS A 25 2.48 8.84 5.79
C CYS A 25 2.22 7.52 5.05
N ASN A 26 2.78 7.40 3.85
CA ASN A 26 2.70 6.21 3.02
C ASN A 26 4.09 5.80 2.56
N LEU A 27 4.53 4.63 3.01
CA LEU A 27 5.79 4.03 2.60
C LEU A 27 5.70 3.51 1.17
N ASN A 28 6.71 3.82 0.35
CA ASN A 28 6.87 3.20 -0.96
C ASN A 28 7.73 1.94 -0.84
N ILE A 29 7.09 0.77 -0.69
CA ILE A 29 7.77 -0.50 -0.40
C ILE A 29 7.96 -1.35 -1.68
N ALA A 30 7.23 -1.04 -2.77
CA ALA A 30 7.26 -1.80 -4.02
C ALA A 30 7.19 -3.33 -3.77
N ASN A 31 8.02 -4.12 -4.46
CA ASN A 31 8.08 -5.59 -4.36
C ASN A 31 8.53 -6.08 -2.98
N GLY A 32 9.05 -5.19 -2.13
CA GLY A 32 9.42 -5.50 -0.75
C GLY A 32 8.25 -6.01 0.10
N VAL A 33 7.00 -5.74 -0.30
CA VAL A 33 5.81 -6.27 0.39
C VAL A 33 5.74 -7.79 0.35
N ALA A 34 6.27 -8.43 -0.71
CA ALA A 34 6.35 -9.89 -0.80
C ALA A 34 7.22 -10.46 0.32
N ARG A 35 8.34 -9.80 0.64
CA ARG A 35 9.22 -10.19 1.75
C ARG A 35 8.56 -10.02 3.11
N ILE A 36 7.79 -8.93 3.29
CA ILE A 36 7.04 -8.69 4.53
C ILE A 36 5.98 -9.79 4.75
N HIS A 37 5.31 -10.19 3.67
CA HIS A 37 4.29 -11.24 3.67
C HIS A 37 4.84 -12.68 3.63
N ARG A 38 6.15 -12.83 3.41
CA ARG A 38 6.84 -14.13 3.29
C ARG A 38 6.34 -14.99 2.13
N CYS A 39 5.97 -14.36 1.01
CA CYS A 39 5.69 -15.06 -0.25
C CYS A 39 6.85 -14.91 -1.25
N LYS A 40 6.87 -15.77 -2.28
CA LYS A 40 7.81 -15.60 -3.39
C LYS A 40 7.34 -14.48 -4.31
N ILE A 41 8.29 -13.76 -4.91
CA ILE A 41 8.00 -12.70 -5.89
C ILE A 41 7.26 -13.28 -7.12
N SER A 42 7.62 -14.50 -7.53
CA SER A 42 6.94 -15.22 -8.62
C SER A 42 5.44 -15.40 -8.35
N ASP A 43 5.07 -15.70 -7.11
CA ASP A 43 3.67 -15.91 -6.73
C ASP A 43 2.94 -14.56 -6.58
N PHE A 44 3.64 -13.56 -6.03
CA PHE A 44 3.12 -12.21 -5.87
C PHE A 44 2.80 -11.54 -7.21
N ASN A 45 3.65 -11.68 -8.24
CA ASN A 45 3.43 -10.99 -9.51
C ASN A 45 2.25 -11.53 -10.33
N VAL A 46 1.82 -12.77 -10.11
CA VAL A 46 0.79 -13.44 -10.93
C VAL A 46 -0.54 -13.67 -10.22
N SER A 47 -0.59 -13.51 -8.89
CA SER A 47 -1.78 -13.79 -8.08
C SER A 47 -2.34 -12.52 -7.44
N GLY A 48 -3.49 -12.06 -7.94
CA GLY A 48 -4.21 -10.91 -7.36
C GLY A 48 -4.51 -11.07 -5.86
N LYS A 49 -4.78 -12.29 -5.41
CA LYS A 49 -4.99 -12.60 -3.99
C LYS A 49 -3.71 -12.40 -3.18
N THR A 50 -2.58 -12.91 -3.68
CA THR A 50 -1.28 -12.77 -3.02
C THR A 50 -0.84 -11.30 -2.97
N ILE A 51 -1.14 -10.51 -4.00
CA ILE A 51 -0.90 -9.06 -3.99
C ILE A 51 -1.68 -8.41 -2.85
N ALA A 52 -2.99 -8.67 -2.77
CA ALA A 52 -3.85 -8.08 -1.75
C ALA A 52 -3.39 -8.45 -0.33
N GLU A 53 -3.11 -9.73 -0.07
CA GLU A 53 -2.66 -10.22 1.24
C GLU A 53 -1.32 -9.61 1.65
N ALA A 54 -0.39 -9.47 0.70
CA ALA A 54 0.91 -8.87 0.97
C ALA A 54 0.82 -7.37 1.29
N GLN A 55 -0.02 -6.64 0.55
CA GLN A 55 -0.25 -5.22 0.79
C GLN A 55 -0.96 -4.98 2.13
N ILE A 56 -1.97 -5.79 2.47
CA ILE A 56 -2.64 -5.72 3.78
C ILE A 56 -1.65 -6.02 4.92
N SER A 57 -0.73 -6.96 4.72
CA SER A 57 0.30 -7.28 5.71
C SER A 57 1.24 -6.11 5.97
N ALA A 58 1.68 -5.42 4.91
CA ALA A 58 2.51 -4.21 5.03
C ALA A 58 1.75 -3.07 5.71
N TYR A 59 0.51 -2.81 5.29
CA TYR A 59 -0.37 -1.80 5.89
C TYR A 59 -0.52 -1.99 7.40
N ARG A 60 -0.83 -3.22 7.85
CA ARG A 60 -1.00 -3.54 9.27
C ARG A 60 0.30 -3.44 10.06
N ARG A 61 1.44 -3.81 9.44
CA ARG A 61 2.74 -3.79 10.09
C ARG A 61 3.24 -2.38 10.37
N TYR A 62 3.01 -1.46 9.45
CA TYR A 62 3.59 -0.11 9.51
C TYR A 62 2.59 1.00 9.82
N GLY A 63 1.29 0.71 9.89
CA GLY A 63 0.27 1.72 10.19
C GLY A 63 0.18 2.80 9.11
N MET A 64 0.28 2.38 7.84
CA MET A 64 0.26 3.30 6.68
C MET A 64 -1.10 3.97 6.52
N ASP A 65 -1.13 5.13 5.87
CA ASP A 65 -2.37 5.87 5.59
C ASP A 65 -3.04 5.51 4.26
N GLY A 66 -2.53 4.48 3.59
CA GLY A 66 -2.91 4.14 2.24
C GLY A 66 -2.11 2.95 1.74
N VAL A 67 -2.58 2.40 0.63
CA VAL A 67 -2.00 1.24 -0.04
C VAL A 67 -1.94 1.55 -1.52
N ARG A 68 -0.81 1.21 -2.15
CA ARG A 68 -0.67 1.23 -3.61
C ARG A 68 -0.63 -0.21 -4.11
N VAL A 69 -1.47 -0.54 -5.07
CA VAL A 69 -1.38 -1.80 -5.80
C VAL A 69 -0.29 -1.66 -6.85
N PHE A 70 0.79 -2.42 -6.69
CA PHE A 70 1.97 -2.38 -7.54
C PHE A 70 2.68 -3.73 -7.49
N THR A 71 3.07 -4.26 -8.65
CA THR A 71 3.84 -5.52 -8.79
C THR A 71 5.24 -5.26 -9.30
N ASP A 72 5.38 -4.58 -10.43
CA ASP A 72 6.64 -4.15 -11.04
C ASP A 72 6.40 -3.04 -12.07
N LEU A 73 7.47 -2.61 -12.75
CA LEU A 73 7.44 -1.57 -13.78
C LEU A 73 7.26 -2.13 -15.20
N TYR A 74 7.25 -3.46 -15.37
CA TYR A 74 7.29 -4.14 -16.65
C TYR A 74 5.94 -4.64 -17.11
N VAL A 75 4.93 -4.71 -16.23
CA VAL A 75 3.55 -5.14 -16.58
C VAL A 75 3.00 -4.55 -17.88
N TRP A 76 3.27 -3.29 -18.18
CA TRP A 76 2.84 -2.68 -19.44
C TRP A 76 3.69 -3.14 -20.64
N ALA A 77 4.99 -3.28 -20.47
CA ALA A 77 5.88 -3.77 -21.51
C ALA A 77 5.57 -5.24 -21.85
N GLU A 78 5.42 -6.10 -20.85
CA GLU A 78 5.05 -7.50 -21.02
C GLU A 78 3.70 -7.67 -21.73
N ALA A 79 2.73 -6.80 -21.44
CA ALA A 79 1.42 -6.84 -22.08
C ALA A 79 1.45 -6.45 -23.58
N MET A 80 2.48 -5.75 -24.04
CA MET A 80 2.59 -5.30 -25.42
C MET A 80 3.22 -6.34 -26.37
N GLY A 81 3.88 -7.38 -25.85
CA GLY A 81 4.58 -8.41 -26.63
C GLY A 81 6.04 -8.07 -26.93
#